data_AF-A0A163YYS7-F1
#
_entry.id   AF-A0A163YYS7-F1
#
_cell.length_a   1.000
_cell.length_b   1.000
_cell.length_c   1.000
_cell.angle_alpha   90.00
_cell.angle_beta   90.00
_cell.angle_gamma   90.00
#
_symmetry.space_group_name_H-M   'P 1'
#
loop_
_entity.id
_entity.type
_entity.pdbx_description
1 polymer ?
#
loop_
_entity_poly.entity_id
_entity_poly.type
_entity_poly.pdbx_seq_one_letter_code
_entity_poly.pdbx_strand_id
1 'polypeptide(L)' 'MRSIAFADFLIGIGILFVFEGILFLAFPGWMRRAMKSALQSPDNILRIAGLVSAVGGLILIWAIRR' A
#
# COMPACT_ATOMS: atom_id res chain seq x y z
N MET A 1 -12.07 16.50 21.53
CA MET A 1 -11.58 16.42 20.13
C MET A 1 -10.33 15.54 20.05
N ARG A 2 -10.38 14.30 20.55
CA ARG A 2 -9.20 13.44 20.72
C ARG A 2 -9.67 11.99 20.57
N SER A 3 -9.18 11.30 19.52
CA SER A 3 -9.11 9.82 19.31
C SER A 3 -9.39 9.39 17.85
N ILE A 4 -10.08 10.20 17.04
CA ILE A 4 -10.54 9.80 15.69
C ILE A 4 -9.35 9.43 14.76
N ALA A 5 -8.23 10.13 14.86
CA ALA A 5 -7.07 9.90 13.99
C ALA A 5 -6.47 8.47 14.10
N PHE A 6 -6.51 7.83 15.28
CA PHE A 6 -5.99 6.48 15.43
C PHE A 6 -6.95 5.43 14.84
N ALA A 7 -8.26 5.64 15.00
CA ALA A 7 -9.28 4.79 14.39
C ALA A 7 -9.22 4.89 12.85
N ASP A 8 -9.10 6.10 12.30
CA ASP A 8 -8.94 6.32 10.85
C ASP A 8 -7.72 5.58 10.28
N PHE A 9 -6.60 5.62 11.00
CA PHE A 9 -5.38 4.91 10.60
C PHE A 9 -5.57 3.40 10.61
N LEU A 10 -6.21 2.87 11.65
CA LEU A 10 -6.48 1.44 11.78
C LEU A 10 -7.46 0.94 10.70
N ILE A 11 -8.45 1.76 10.33
CA ILE A 11 -9.35 1.49 9.20
C ILE A 11 -8.56 1.46 7.90
N GLY A 12 -7.65 2.41 7.67
CA GLY A 12 -6.77 2.43 6.51
C GLY A 12 -5.95 1.15 6.37
N ILE A 13 -5.34 0.68 7.47
CA ILE A 13 -4.63 -0.60 7.51
C ILE A 13 -5.57 -1.77 7.21
N GLY A 14 -6.76 -1.80 7.82
CA GLY A 14 -7.75 -2.84 7.58
C GLY A 14 -8.16 -2.95 6.11
N ILE A 15 -8.40 -1.81 5.45
CA ILE A 15 -8.70 -1.75 4.01
C ILE A 15 -7.53 -2.31 3.19
N LEU A 16 -6.29 -1.96 3.55
CA LEU A 16 -5.08 -2.47 2.89
C LEU A 16 -5.02 -4.00 2.93
N PHE A 17 -5.28 -4.61 4.10
CA PHE A 17 -5.36 -6.06 4.27
C PHE A 17 -6.49 -6.71 3.47
N VAL A 18 -7.66 -6.07 3.39
CA VAL A 18 -8.78 -6.58 2.58
C VAL A 18 -8.40 -6.63 1.12
N PHE A 19 -7.80 -5.57 0.58
CA PHE A 19 -7.35 -5.54 -0.82
C PHE A 19 -6.24 -6.57 -1.07
N GLU A 20 -5.25 -6.65 -0.19
CA GLU A 20 -4.17 -7.63 -0.30
C GLU A 20 -4.73 -9.06 -0.31
N GLY A 21 -5.62 -9.40 0.63
CA GLY A 21 -6.27 -10.70 0.73
C GLY A 21 -7.12 -11.06 -0.49
N ILE A 22 -7.92 -10.11 -1.01
CA ILE A 22 -8.72 -10.31 -2.23
C ILE A 22 -7.81 -10.55 -3.43
N LEU A 23 -6.71 -9.80 -3.57
CA LEU A 23 -5.76 -9.99 -4.66
C LEU A 23 -5.08 -11.37 -4.58
N PHE A 24 -4.72 -11.83 -3.39
CA PHE A 24 -4.16 -13.18 -3.19
C PHE A 24 -5.16 -14.28 -3.53
N LEU A 25 -6.44 -14.09 -3.17
CA LEU A 25 -7.50 -15.06 -3.42
C LEU A 25 -7.91 -15.10 -4.89
N ALA A 26 -8.13 -13.94 -5.51
CA ALA A 26 -8.64 -13.82 -6.88
C ALA A 26 -7.55 -14.00 -7.94
N PHE A 27 -6.32 -13.51 -7.69
CA PHE A 27 -5.24 -13.48 -8.69
C PHE A 27 -3.88 -13.96 -8.14
N PRO A 28 -3.79 -15.19 -7.61
CA PRO A 28 -2.55 -15.69 -7.01
C PRO A 28 -1.37 -15.75 -8.00
N GLY A 29 -1.64 -16.01 -9.28
CA GLY A 29 -0.61 -16.06 -10.32
C GLY A 29 0.02 -14.70 -10.63
N TRP A 30 -0.77 -13.63 -10.58
CA TRP A 30 -0.26 -12.27 -10.76
C TRP A 30 0.62 -11.87 -9.58
N MET A 31 0.17 -12.16 -8.35
CA MET A 31 0.94 -11.85 -7.14
C MET A 31 2.30 -12.55 -7.12
N ARG A 32 2.35 -13.84 -7.48
CA ARG A 32 3.62 -14.58 -7.57
C ARG A 32 4.59 -13.97 -8.58
N ARG A 33 4.08 -13.47 -9.72
CA ARG A 33 4.92 -12.78 -10.71
C ARG A 33 5.42 -11.44 -10.16
N ALA A 34 4.55 -10.66 -9.53
CA ALA A 34 4.92 -9.38 -8.91
C ALA A 34 6.02 -9.57 -7.85
N MET A 35 5.90 -10.57 -6.98
CA MET A 35 6.94 -10.90 -5.99
C MET A 35 8.27 -11.32 -6.63
N LYS A 36 8.23 -12.13 -7.71
CA LYS A 36 9.45 -12.50 -8.45
C LYS A 36 10.11 -11.30 -9.11
N SER A 37 9.33 -10.40 -9.71
CA SER A 37 9.83 -9.15 -10.29
C SER A 37 10.44 -8.25 -9.21
N ALA A 38 9.84 -8.19 -8.02
CA ALA A 38 10.40 -7.44 -6.90
C ALA A 38 11.75 -8.01 -6.44
N LEU A 39 11.89 -9.33 -6.37
CA LEU A 39 13.15 -10.01 -6.01
C LEU A 39 14.27 -9.83 -7.05
N GLN A 40 13.91 -9.69 -8.33
CA GLN A 40 14.86 -9.47 -9.42
C GLN A 40 15.21 -7.99 -9.63
N SER A 41 14.46 -7.08 -9.01
CA SER A 41 14.68 -5.65 -9.15
C SER A 41 15.76 -5.16 -8.19
N PRO A 42 16.67 -4.27 -8.62
CA PRO A 42 17.65 -3.66 -7.72
C PRO A 42 16.99 -2.91 -6.56
N ASP A 43 17.55 -3.03 -5.36
CA ASP A 43 17.06 -2.38 -4.13
C ASP A 43 16.80 -0.88 -4.31
N ASN A 44 17.62 -0.18 -5.09
CA ASN A 44 17.43 1.25 -5.38
C ASN A 44 16.09 1.53 -6.08
N ILE A 45 15.69 0.69 -7.04
CA ILE A 45 14.43 0.86 -7.76
C ILE A 45 13.26 0.59 -6.82
N LEU A 46 13.36 -0.45 -5.99
CA LEU A 46 12.35 -0.75 -4.96
C LEU A 46 12.17 0.41 -3.97
N ARG A 47 13.29 1.01 -3.50
CA ARG A 47 13.27 2.14 -2.58
C ARG A 47 12.63 3.38 -3.21
N ILE A 48 12.96 3.69 -4.45
CA ILE A 48 12.36 4.83 -5.17
C ILE A 48 10.87 4.60 -5.39
N ALA A 49 10.47 3.41 -5.86
CA ALA A 49 9.06 3.06 -6.05
C ALA A 49 8.26 3.11 -4.75
N GLY A 50 8.85 2.63 -3.64
CA GLY A 50 8.28 2.72 -2.31
C GLY A 50 8.14 4.17 -1.83
N LEU A 51 9.16 5.00 -2.03
CA LEU A 51 9.12 6.42 -1.67
C LEU A 51 8.05 7.16 -2.47
N VAL A 52 7.98 6.96 -3.78
CA VAL A 52 6.97 7.56 -4.65
C VAL A 52 5.57 7.14 -4.23
N SER A 53 5.36 5.86 -3.92
CA SER A 53 4.07 5.35 -3.43
C SER A 53 3.69 5.96 -2.07
N ALA A 54 4.65 6.05 -1.13
CA ALA A 54 4.42 6.62 0.19
C ALA A 54 4.07 8.12 0.13
N VAL A 55 4.84 8.89 -0.64
CA VAL A 55 4.60 10.33 -0.84
C VAL A 55 3.29 10.56 -1.58
N GLY A 56 3.01 9.79 -2.64
CA GLY A 56 1.76 9.86 -3.38
C GLY A 56 0.55 9.54 -2.51
N GLY A 57 0.62 8.50 -1.68
CA GLY A 57 -0.42 8.15 -0.71
C GLY A 57 -0.65 9.25 0.32
N LEU A 58 0.43 9.85 0.85
CA LEU A 58 0.33 10.97 1.79
C LEU A 58 -0.33 12.20 1.15
N ILE A 59 0.04 12.54 -0.08
CA ILE A 59 -0.55 13.66 -0.84
C ILE A 59 -2.05 13.40 -1.09
N LEU A 60 -2.43 12.18 -1.47
CA LEU A 60 -3.83 11.79 -1.66
C LEU A 60 -4.64 11.93 -0.37
N ILE A 61 -4.13 11.40 0.74
CA ILE A 61 -4.79 11.53 2.05
C ILE A 61 -4.92 13.00 2.43
N TRP A 62 -3.88 13.81 2.22
CA TRP A 62 -3.91 15.23 2.50
C TRP A 62 -4.94 15.97 1.63
N ALA A 63 -5.01 15.65 0.34
CA ALA A 63 -5.97 16.25 -0.59
C ALA A 63 -7.42 15.88 -0.28
N ILE A 64 -7.68 14.65 0.16
CA ILE A 64 -9.04 14.18 0.53
C ILE A 64 -9.47 14.75 1.89
N ARG A 65 -8.52 14.94 2.81
CA ARG A 65 -8.78 15.41 4.17
C ARG A 65 -8.81 16.95 4.30
N ARG A 66 -8.31 17.68 3.30
CA ARG A 66 -8.35 19.15 3.21
C ARG A 66 -9.71 19.64 2.76
#